data_AF-A0A0R1RKA3-F1
#
_entry.id   AF-A0A0R1RKA3-F1
#
_cell.length_a   1.000
_cell.length_b   1.000
_cell.length_c   1.000
_cell.angle_alpha   90.00
_cell.angle_beta   90.00
_cell.angle_gamma   90.00
#
_symmetry.space_group_name_H-M   'P 1'
#
loop_
_entity.id
_entity.type
_entity.pdbx_description
1 polymer ?
#
loop_
_entity_poly.entity_id
_entity_poly.type
_entity_poly.pdbx_seq_one_letter_code
_entity_poly.pdbx_strand_id
1 'polypeptide(L)'
;MKEIPSRVEATKYLCDFMHTVSGDVIIGGHSKGGDLATFAFKHLPPELQPRIIHTYSIDGPTSIKTKHLHLQDRITKLVPQTSLIGIIMDRSKKFQVVKSTADFMEQHNPFTWCVADDDFDYLPQTDKFSKIMQESLISWQTELSPTIKKYFINSLFKAVNKTGSTSVNEFTKHWQQNVFTIFKISLHQPIETRKVWRNVSGKFVKCLISSTSKHAFR
;
A
#
# COMPACT_ATOMS: atom_id res chain seq x y z
N MET A 1 18.88 11.60 4.12
CA MET A 1 17.54 11.80 3.53
C MET A 1 16.64 12.22 4.68
N LYS A 2 15.92 13.35 4.58
CA LYS A 2 15.07 13.83 5.69
C LYS A 2 13.91 12.84 5.90
N GLU A 3 13.68 12.41 7.14
CA GLU A 3 12.59 11.49 7.45
C GLU A 3 11.23 12.12 7.16
N ILE A 4 10.23 11.28 6.82
CA ILE A 4 8.88 11.75 6.49
C ILE A 4 8.22 12.27 7.77
N PRO A 5 7.74 13.53 7.83
CA PRO A 5 7.23 14.13 9.07
C PRO A 5 6.19 13.28 9.81
N SER A 6 5.24 12.67 9.09
CA SER A 6 4.22 11.81 9.69
C SER A 6 4.80 10.59 10.42
N ARG A 7 5.93 10.06 9.96
CA ARG A 7 6.62 8.93 10.58
C ARG A 7 7.32 9.33 11.86
N VAL A 8 8.00 10.49 11.85
CA VAL A 8 8.62 11.08 13.05
C VAL A 8 7.57 11.36 14.11
N GLU A 9 6.45 11.97 13.72
CA GLU A 9 5.36 12.29 14.64
C GLU A 9 4.71 11.04 15.22
N ALA A 10 4.48 9.99 14.41
CA ALA A 10 3.95 8.73 14.90
C ALA A 10 4.87 8.05 15.92
N THR A 11 6.19 8.07 15.70
CA THR A 11 7.17 7.56 16.68
C THR A 11 7.12 8.36 17.97
N LYS A 12 7.06 9.68 17.88
CA LYS A 12 6.97 10.57 19.05
C LYS A 12 5.70 10.30 19.85
N TYR A 13 4.54 10.30 19.19
CA TYR A 13 3.25 10.02 19.82
C TYR A 13 3.25 8.68 20.56
N LEU A 14 3.76 7.61 19.92
CA LEU A 14 3.82 6.29 20.54
C LEU A 14 4.76 6.28 21.74
N CYS A 15 5.92 6.94 21.64
CA CYS A 15 6.85 7.09 22.75
C CYS A 15 6.21 7.80 23.94
N ASP A 16 5.57 8.95 23.71
CA ASP A 16 4.91 9.75 24.74
C ASP A 16 3.77 8.95 25.39
N PHE A 17 2.94 8.27 24.59
CA PHE A 17 1.88 7.40 25.07
C PHE A 17 2.41 6.26 25.96
N MET A 18 3.49 5.60 25.56
CA MET A 18 4.05 4.48 26.34
C MET A 18 4.68 4.91 27.66
N HIS A 19 5.07 6.18 27.81
CA HIS A 19 5.51 6.71 29.10
C HIS A 19 4.35 7.00 30.06
N THR A 20 3.13 7.20 29.55
CA THR A 20 1.97 7.50 30.39
C THR A 20 1.17 6.27 30.80
N VAL A 21 1.31 5.16 30.07
CA VAL A 21 0.63 3.89 30.36
C VAL A 21 1.63 2.82 30.78
N SER A 22 1.22 1.93 31.69
CA SER A 22 1.95 0.70 32.01
C SER A 22 1.39 -0.50 31.22
N GLY A 23 2.16 -1.57 31.15
CA GLY A 23 1.74 -2.83 30.50
C GLY A 23 2.10 -2.94 29.02
N ASP A 24 1.68 -4.06 28.44
CA ASP A 24 1.94 -4.43 27.06
C ASP A 24 1.05 -3.68 26.07
N VAL A 25 1.59 -3.41 24.88
CA VAL A 25 0.94 -2.60 23.85
C VAL A 25 0.92 -3.36 22.53
N ILE A 26 -0.25 -3.37 21.89
CA ILE A 26 -0.40 -3.75 20.48
C ILE A 26 -0.64 -2.48 19.69
N ILE A 27 0.06 -2.32 18.59
CA ILE A 27 -0.16 -1.21 17.66
C ILE A 27 -0.58 -1.74 16.31
N GLY A 28 -1.25 -0.90 15.53
CA GLY A 28 -1.52 -1.25 14.15
C GLY A 28 -2.02 -0.06 13.36
N GLY A 29 -2.16 -0.25 12.06
CA GLY A 29 -2.79 0.75 11.23
C GLY A 29 -3.10 0.24 9.84
N HIS A 30 -4.09 0.90 9.24
CA HIS A 30 -4.53 0.65 7.88
C HIS A 30 -3.89 1.65 6.90
N SER A 31 -3.54 1.20 5.70
CA SER A 31 -3.02 2.04 4.62
C SER A 31 -1.77 2.81 5.06
N LYS A 32 -1.79 4.15 5.02
CA LYS A 32 -0.70 4.97 5.57
C LYS A 32 -0.44 4.67 7.05
N GLY A 33 -1.47 4.37 7.84
CA GLY A 33 -1.34 3.98 9.24
C GLY A 33 -0.48 2.72 9.44
N GLY A 34 -0.53 1.75 8.53
CA GLY A 34 0.30 0.55 8.61
C GLY A 34 1.79 0.84 8.43
N ASP A 35 2.12 1.81 7.56
CA ASP A 35 3.48 2.36 7.43
C ASP A 35 3.91 3.08 8.72
N LEU A 36 3.02 3.89 9.30
CA LEU A 36 3.32 4.65 10.52
C LEU A 36 3.53 3.72 11.72
N ALA A 37 2.67 2.74 11.95
CA ALA A 37 2.80 1.77 13.04
C ALA A 37 4.10 0.96 12.91
N THR A 38 4.35 0.42 11.71
CA THR A 38 5.58 -0.34 11.42
C THR A 38 6.84 0.51 11.63
N PHE A 39 6.82 1.77 11.17
CA PHE A 39 7.95 2.67 11.32
C PHE A 39 8.18 3.07 12.78
N ALA A 40 7.11 3.47 13.48
CA ALA A 40 7.17 3.89 14.87
C ALA A 40 7.75 2.79 15.78
N PHE A 41 7.28 1.55 15.62
CA PHE A 41 7.84 0.42 16.36
C PHE A 41 9.33 0.21 16.10
N LYS A 42 9.77 0.29 14.84
CA LYS A 42 11.18 0.09 14.47
C LYS A 42 12.12 1.19 14.98
N HIS A 43 11.59 2.38 15.28
CA HIS A 43 12.37 3.55 15.70
C HIS A 43 12.08 3.97 17.15
N LEU A 44 11.30 3.18 17.87
CA LEU A 44 11.03 3.36 19.29
C LEU A 44 12.35 3.19 20.08
N PRO A 45 12.54 3.89 21.21
CA PRO A 45 13.68 3.63 22.09
C PRO A 45 13.76 2.14 22.50
N PRO A 46 14.95 1.50 22.47
CA PRO A 46 15.10 0.07 22.72
C PRO A 46 14.50 -0.43 24.04
N GLU A 47 14.45 0.42 25.07
CA GLU A 47 13.86 0.16 26.38
C GLU A 47 12.33 0.03 26.34
N LEU A 48 11.66 0.66 25.37
CA LEU A 48 10.21 0.58 25.20
C LEU A 48 9.80 -0.55 24.25
N GLN A 49 10.69 -0.96 23.33
CA GLN A 49 10.37 -1.98 22.31
C GLN A 49 9.90 -3.33 22.89
N PRO A 50 10.39 -3.85 24.04
CA PRO A 50 9.91 -5.11 24.61
C PRO A 50 8.42 -5.10 24.95
N ARG A 51 7.86 -3.95 25.32
CA ARG A 51 6.43 -3.79 25.64
C ARG A 51 5.51 -3.85 24.43
N ILE A 52 6.05 -3.69 23.22
CA ILE A 52 5.28 -3.89 21.98
C ILE A 52 5.23 -5.39 21.70
N ILE A 53 4.12 -6.02 22.08
CA ILE A 53 3.94 -7.47 21.89
C ILE A 53 3.59 -7.81 20.44
N HIS A 54 2.94 -6.88 19.72
CA HIS A 54 2.65 -7.06 18.30
C HIS A 54 2.39 -5.74 17.55
N THR A 55 2.67 -5.74 16.24
CA THR A 55 2.41 -4.63 15.31
C THR A 55 1.68 -5.12 14.07
N TYR A 56 0.52 -4.55 13.75
CA TYR A 56 -0.25 -4.89 12.54
C TYR A 56 -0.12 -3.82 11.44
N SER A 57 0.25 -4.24 10.24
CA SER A 57 0.24 -3.41 9.03
C SER A 57 -0.85 -3.91 8.09
N ILE A 58 -1.98 -3.22 8.06
CA ILE A 58 -3.17 -3.61 7.29
C ILE A 58 -3.14 -2.85 5.96
N ASP A 59 -2.91 -3.58 4.87
CA ASP A 59 -2.72 -3.08 3.51
C ASP A 59 -1.80 -1.85 3.41
N GLY A 60 -0.75 -1.85 4.25
CA GLY A 60 0.22 -0.75 4.34
C GLY A 60 1.31 -0.85 3.27
N PRO A 61 1.71 0.27 2.63
CA PRO A 61 2.55 0.21 1.42
C PRO A 61 3.99 -0.23 1.67
N THR A 62 4.47 -0.11 2.91
CA THR A 62 5.88 -0.30 3.26
C THR A 62 6.20 -1.75 3.57
N SER A 63 7.43 -2.17 3.22
CA SER A 63 7.93 -3.48 3.59
C SER A 63 8.18 -3.59 5.09
N ILE A 64 7.83 -4.73 5.67
CA ILE A 64 8.18 -5.05 7.06
C ILE A 64 9.63 -5.50 7.21
N LYS A 65 10.35 -5.77 6.10
CA LYS A 65 11.76 -6.19 6.15
C LYS A 65 12.62 -5.18 6.90
N THR A 66 13.47 -5.68 7.78
CA THR A 66 14.43 -4.91 8.58
C THR A 66 15.67 -5.76 8.84
N LYS A 67 16.79 -5.13 9.21
CA LYS A 67 18.01 -5.83 9.65
C LYS A 67 17.83 -6.46 11.05
N HIS A 68 16.86 -5.97 11.82
CA HIS A 68 16.57 -6.44 13.17
C HIS A 68 15.48 -7.52 13.13
N LEU A 69 15.88 -8.78 12.94
CA LEU A 69 14.94 -9.90 12.75
C LEU A 69 13.95 -10.06 13.92
N HIS A 70 14.40 -9.87 15.16
CA HIS A 70 13.53 -9.91 16.35
C HIS A 70 12.41 -8.85 16.35
N LEU A 71 12.56 -7.74 15.61
CA LEU A 71 11.47 -6.79 15.39
C LEU A 71 10.55 -7.26 14.28
N GLN A 72 11.11 -7.85 13.22
CA GLN A 72 10.32 -8.37 12.12
C GLN A 72 9.32 -9.43 12.57
N ASP A 73 9.70 -10.31 13.49
CA ASP A 73 8.85 -11.42 13.95
C ASP A 73 7.63 -10.95 14.78
N ARG A 74 7.62 -9.68 15.20
CA ARG A 74 6.49 -9.05 15.91
C ARG A 74 5.64 -8.17 15.01
N ILE A 75 5.83 -8.24 13.69
CA ILE A 75 5.07 -7.44 12.72
C ILE A 75 4.31 -8.36 11.76
N THR A 76 2.99 -8.36 11.88
CA THR A 76 2.11 -9.00 10.89
C THR A 76 1.70 -7.98 9.84
N LYS A 77 1.90 -8.33 8.58
CA LYS A 77 1.39 -7.56 7.45
C LYS A 77 0.30 -8.35 6.74
N LEU A 78 -0.88 -7.74 6.65
CA LEU A 78 -2.05 -8.29 5.98
C LEU A 78 -2.32 -7.48 4.71
N VAL A 79 -2.65 -8.15 3.62
CA VAL A 79 -3.07 -7.51 2.36
C VAL A 79 -4.27 -8.25 1.78
N PRO A 80 -5.18 -7.59 1.06
CA PRO A 80 -6.25 -8.29 0.39
C PRO A 80 -5.75 -9.10 -0.81
N GLN A 81 -6.57 -10.05 -1.29
CA GLN A 81 -6.26 -10.88 -2.44
C GLN A 81 -5.86 -10.08 -3.70
N THR A 82 -6.48 -8.92 -3.92
CA THR A 82 -6.18 -7.96 -4.98
C THR A 82 -5.60 -6.69 -4.38
N SER A 83 -4.44 -6.81 -3.74
CA SER A 83 -3.73 -5.64 -3.18
C SER A 83 -3.03 -4.82 -4.25
N LEU A 84 -3.31 -3.51 -4.28
CA LEU A 84 -2.52 -2.52 -5.01
C LEU A 84 -1.65 -1.67 -4.10
N ILE A 85 -2.10 -1.35 -2.88
CA ILE A 85 -1.42 -0.44 -1.96
C ILE A 85 -0.40 -1.19 -1.12
N GLY A 86 -0.78 -2.29 -0.48
CA GLY A 86 0.09 -3.07 0.41
C GLY A 86 1.34 -3.64 -0.26
N ILE A 87 1.36 -3.74 -1.58
CA ILE A 87 2.48 -4.30 -2.35
C ILE A 87 3.41 -3.24 -2.97
N ILE A 88 3.05 -1.96 -2.96
CA ILE A 88 3.75 -0.91 -3.76
C ILE A 88 5.24 -0.84 -3.44
N MET A 89 5.59 -0.86 -2.16
CA MET A 89 6.98 -0.73 -1.71
C MET A 89 7.50 -2.00 -1.06
N ASP A 90 6.77 -3.12 -1.15
CA ASP A 90 7.12 -4.37 -0.50
C ASP A 90 7.58 -5.42 -1.50
N ARG A 91 8.90 -5.60 -1.57
CA ARG A 91 9.55 -6.62 -2.42
C ARG A 91 9.74 -7.96 -1.71
N SER A 92 9.46 -8.02 -0.42
CA SER A 92 9.84 -9.15 0.42
C SER A 92 8.88 -10.32 0.34
N LYS A 93 7.65 -10.10 -0.17
CA LYS A 93 6.54 -11.05 -0.12
C LYS A 93 6.24 -11.57 1.29
N LYS A 94 6.72 -10.88 2.34
CA LYS A 94 6.46 -11.21 3.74
C LYS A 94 5.18 -10.52 4.20
N PHE A 95 4.05 -11.08 3.78
CA PHE A 95 2.71 -10.68 4.18
C PHE A 95 1.77 -11.88 4.05
N GLN A 96 0.68 -11.87 4.81
CA GLN A 96 -0.41 -12.82 4.66
C GLN A 96 -1.50 -12.19 3.77
N VAL A 97 -2.18 -13.03 3.00
CA VAL A 97 -3.20 -12.59 2.05
C VAL A 97 -4.56 -12.96 2.61
N VAL A 98 -5.45 -11.99 2.69
CA VAL A 98 -6.82 -12.17 3.19
C VAL A 98 -7.80 -12.10 2.03
N LYS A 99 -8.74 -13.05 1.99
CA LYS A 99 -9.83 -13.07 1.02
C LYS A 99 -10.77 -11.90 1.25
N SER A 100 -11.30 -11.33 0.18
CA SER A 100 -12.25 -10.22 0.26
C SER A 100 -13.51 -10.53 -0.55
N THR A 101 -14.66 -10.01 -0.09
CA THR A 101 -15.92 -10.03 -0.83
C THR A 101 -16.02 -8.91 -1.87
N ALA A 102 -15.10 -7.95 -1.86
CA ALA A 102 -15.06 -6.84 -2.79
C ALA A 102 -14.09 -7.08 -3.95
N ASP A 103 -14.16 -6.22 -4.95
CA ASP A 103 -13.31 -6.29 -6.15
C ASP A 103 -12.36 -5.09 -6.26
N PHE A 104 -11.17 -5.34 -6.81
CA PHE A 104 -10.17 -4.32 -7.13
C PHE A 104 -9.81 -3.43 -5.93
N MET A 105 -9.90 -2.11 -6.09
CA MET A 105 -9.52 -1.11 -5.09
C MET A 105 -10.43 -1.11 -3.86
N GLU A 106 -11.67 -1.59 -3.98
CA GLU A 106 -12.60 -1.64 -2.84
C GLU A 106 -12.12 -2.65 -1.78
N GLN A 107 -11.30 -3.63 -2.17
CA GLN A 107 -10.66 -4.53 -1.21
C GLN A 107 -9.66 -3.82 -0.29
N HIS A 108 -9.26 -2.58 -0.59
CA HIS A 108 -8.48 -1.77 0.34
C HIS A 108 -9.28 -1.52 1.63
N ASN A 109 -10.61 -1.53 1.58
CA ASN A 109 -11.44 -1.42 2.78
C ASN A 109 -11.42 -2.75 3.58
N PRO A 110 -10.83 -2.80 4.79
CA PRO A 110 -10.74 -4.04 5.57
C PRO A 110 -12.09 -4.61 6.00
N PHE A 111 -13.17 -3.83 5.97
CA PHE A 111 -14.53 -4.33 6.26
C PHE A 111 -15.07 -5.28 5.18
N THR A 112 -14.38 -5.40 4.05
CA THR A 112 -14.72 -6.36 2.99
C THR A 112 -13.98 -7.69 3.16
N TRP A 113 -13.11 -7.81 4.16
CA TRP A 113 -12.25 -8.98 4.35
C TRP A 113 -13.01 -10.08 5.07
N CYS A 114 -12.89 -11.29 4.54
CA CYS A 114 -13.59 -12.45 5.07
C CYS A 114 -12.93 -12.93 6.37
N VAL A 115 -13.77 -13.34 7.31
CA VAL A 115 -13.39 -14.00 8.55
C VAL A 115 -13.95 -15.42 8.51
N ALA A 116 -13.15 -16.40 8.91
CA ALA A 116 -13.54 -17.79 9.08
C ALA A 116 -13.26 -18.18 10.53
N ASP A 117 -14.30 -18.61 11.25
CA ASP A 117 -14.24 -18.90 12.69
C ASP A 117 -13.77 -17.68 13.52
N ASP A 118 -12.56 -17.73 14.06
CA ASP A 118 -11.96 -16.71 14.94
C ASP A 118 -10.82 -15.90 14.28
N ASP A 119 -10.52 -16.11 12.99
CA ASP A 119 -9.45 -15.42 12.27
C ASP A 119 -9.84 -15.08 10.80
N PHE A 120 -8.99 -14.36 10.08
CA PHE A 120 -9.21 -14.04 8.67
C PHE A 120 -9.21 -15.30 7.79
N ASP A 121 -10.03 -15.28 6.73
CA ASP A 121 -9.99 -16.32 5.68
C ASP A 121 -8.78 -16.06 4.77
N TYR A 122 -7.68 -16.77 5.06
CA TYR A 122 -6.40 -16.58 4.39
C TYR A 122 -6.32 -17.31 3.04
N LEU A 123 -5.65 -16.66 2.09
CA LEU A 123 -5.26 -17.24 0.81
C LEU A 123 -3.74 -17.46 0.76
N PRO A 124 -3.26 -18.46 -0.01
CA PRO A 124 -1.83 -18.75 -0.11
C PRO A 124 -1.04 -17.64 -0.81
N GLN A 125 -1.69 -16.82 -1.64
CA GLN A 125 -1.03 -15.78 -2.44
C GLN A 125 -2.04 -14.78 -3.00
N THR A 126 -1.54 -13.60 -3.37
CA THR A 126 -2.32 -12.61 -4.10
C THR A 126 -2.66 -13.10 -5.51
N ASP A 127 -3.69 -12.50 -6.09
CA ASP A 127 -4.12 -12.82 -7.44
C ASP A 127 -3.09 -12.40 -8.51
N LYS A 128 -3.37 -12.82 -9.75
CA LYS A 128 -2.50 -12.52 -10.89
C LYS A 128 -2.39 -11.00 -11.14
N PHE A 129 -3.45 -10.25 -10.86
CA PHE A 129 -3.48 -8.81 -11.06
C PHE A 129 -2.47 -8.11 -10.14
N SER A 130 -2.56 -8.38 -8.84
CA SER A 130 -1.66 -7.86 -7.81
C SER A 130 -0.20 -8.21 -8.13
N LYS A 131 0.08 -9.44 -8.57
CA LYS A 131 1.44 -9.87 -8.97
C LYS A 131 1.99 -9.08 -10.15
N ILE A 132 1.22 -8.93 -11.23
CA ILE A 132 1.66 -8.16 -12.41
C ILE A 132 1.89 -6.69 -12.02
N MET A 133 1.04 -6.15 -11.16
CA MET A 133 1.17 -4.78 -10.67
C MET A 133 2.42 -4.61 -9.80
N GLN A 134 2.70 -5.56 -8.91
CA GLN A 134 3.92 -5.57 -8.11
C GLN A 134 5.17 -5.58 -8.99
N GLU A 135 5.25 -6.49 -9.97
CA GLU A 135 6.37 -6.60 -10.91
C GLU A 135 6.57 -5.31 -11.71
N SER A 136 5.47 -4.71 -12.16
CA SER A 136 5.49 -3.45 -12.91
C SER A 136 6.02 -2.29 -12.09
N LEU A 137 5.60 -2.19 -10.81
CA LEU A 137 6.08 -1.16 -9.89
C LEU A 137 7.55 -1.37 -9.53
N ILE A 138 7.98 -2.62 -9.34
CA ILE A 138 9.39 -2.95 -9.09
C ILE A 138 10.26 -2.54 -10.27
N SER A 139 9.88 -2.95 -11.50
CA SER A 139 10.57 -2.60 -12.74
C SER A 139 10.65 -1.08 -12.92
N TRP A 140 9.53 -0.37 -12.71
CA TRP A 140 9.50 1.10 -12.74
C TRP A 140 10.47 1.73 -11.71
N GLN A 141 10.51 1.17 -10.50
CA GLN A 141 11.39 1.65 -9.45
C GLN A 141 12.88 1.35 -9.73
N THR A 142 13.22 0.27 -10.44
CA THR A 142 14.61 -0.07 -10.76
C THR A 142 15.13 0.61 -12.02
N GLU A 143 14.30 0.75 -13.05
CA GLU A 143 14.74 1.13 -14.40
C GLU A 143 14.77 2.65 -14.63
N LEU A 144 14.03 3.43 -13.84
CA LEU A 144 13.94 4.88 -14.06
C LEU A 144 14.90 5.70 -13.20
N SER A 145 15.46 6.74 -13.82
CA SER A 145 16.27 7.73 -13.12
C SER A 145 15.45 8.48 -12.05
N PRO A 146 16.09 8.97 -10.97
CA PRO A 146 15.42 9.77 -9.94
C PRO A 146 14.67 10.99 -10.52
N THR A 147 15.25 11.61 -11.54
CA THR A 147 14.66 12.74 -12.26
C THR A 147 13.34 12.37 -12.93
N ILE A 148 13.31 11.26 -13.68
CA ILE A 148 12.09 10.80 -14.36
C ILE A 148 11.03 10.37 -13.33
N LYS A 149 11.43 9.71 -12.24
CA LYS A 149 10.52 9.37 -11.13
C LYS A 149 9.85 10.60 -10.54
N LYS A 150 10.62 11.66 -10.29
CA LYS A 150 10.11 12.94 -9.78
C LYS A 150 9.11 13.58 -10.76
N TYR A 151 9.43 13.61 -12.05
CA TYR A 151 8.52 14.13 -13.07
C TYR A 151 7.21 13.34 -13.15
N PHE A 152 7.30 12.01 -13.13
CA PHE A 152 6.13 11.14 -13.13
C PHE A 152 5.26 11.34 -11.89
N ILE A 153 5.84 11.34 -10.68
CA ILE A 153 5.08 11.54 -9.44
C ILE A 153 4.42 12.93 -9.43
N ASN A 154 5.13 13.98 -9.82
CA ASN A 154 4.55 15.33 -9.92
C ASN A 154 3.40 15.39 -10.94
N SER A 155 3.55 14.69 -12.07
CA SER A 155 2.51 14.56 -13.10
C SER A 155 1.28 13.81 -12.58
N LEU A 156 1.48 12.71 -11.86
CA LEU A 156 0.42 11.93 -11.22
C LEU A 156 -0.34 12.77 -10.18
N PHE A 157 0.35 13.48 -9.29
CA PHE A 157 -0.31 14.36 -8.32
C PHE A 157 -1.12 15.47 -9.00
N LYS A 158 -0.59 16.09 -10.06
CA LYS A 158 -1.36 17.06 -10.86
C LYS A 158 -2.59 16.43 -11.50
N ALA A 159 -2.49 15.19 -11.98
CA ALA A 159 -3.61 14.48 -12.59
C ALA A 159 -4.68 14.10 -11.55
N VAL A 160 -4.27 13.61 -10.37
CA VAL A 160 -5.16 13.33 -9.23
C VAL A 160 -5.87 14.61 -8.79
N ASN A 161 -5.17 15.73 -8.62
CA ASN A 161 -5.81 17.00 -8.24
C ASN A 161 -6.86 17.47 -9.27
N LYS A 162 -6.68 17.14 -10.55
CA LYS A 162 -7.64 17.45 -11.62
C LYS A 162 -8.88 16.56 -11.62
N THR A 163 -8.89 15.44 -10.88
CA THR A 163 -10.09 14.61 -10.72
C THR A 163 -11.14 15.28 -9.84
N GLY A 164 -10.78 16.34 -9.09
CA GLY A 164 -11.68 16.99 -8.14
C GLY A 164 -11.86 16.24 -6.83
N SER A 165 -11.27 15.04 -6.68
CA SER A 165 -11.33 14.28 -5.44
C SER A 165 -10.64 15.04 -4.29
N THR A 166 -11.39 15.33 -3.24
CA THR A 166 -10.92 16.05 -2.05
C THR A 166 -10.36 15.13 -0.98
N SER A 167 -10.62 13.82 -1.08
CA SER A 167 -10.12 12.80 -0.16
C SER A 167 -9.74 11.51 -0.89
N VAL A 168 -8.90 10.68 -0.24
CA VAL A 168 -8.58 9.33 -0.74
C VAL A 168 -9.84 8.47 -0.83
N ASN A 169 -10.79 8.64 0.09
CA ASN A 169 -12.01 7.84 0.11
C ASN A 169 -12.92 8.18 -1.08
N GLU A 170 -13.06 9.47 -1.39
CA GLU A 170 -13.75 9.94 -2.59
C GLU A 170 -13.05 9.45 -3.86
N PHE A 171 -11.72 9.48 -3.87
CA PHE A 171 -10.94 8.98 -4.99
C PHE A 171 -11.19 7.48 -5.25
N THR A 172 -11.21 6.66 -4.19
CA THR A 172 -11.48 5.22 -4.27
C THR A 172 -12.90 4.94 -4.73
N LYS A 173 -13.89 5.63 -4.16
CA LYS A 173 -15.31 5.47 -4.53
C LYS A 173 -15.55 5.69 -6.03
N HIS A 174 -14.80 6.60 -6.65
CA HIS A 174 -14.90 6.93 -8.08
C HIS A 174 -13.69 6.44 -8.89
N TRP A 175 -13.00 5.37 -8.43
CA TRP A 175 -11.69 4.99 -8.97
C TRP A 175 -11.69 4.75 -10.48
N GLN A 176 -12.75 4.18 -11.06
CA GLN A 176 -12.84 3.94 -12.52
C GLN A 176 -12.78 5.25 -13.30
N GLN A 177 -13.58 6.24 -12.90
CA GLN A 177 -13.66 7.56 -13.51
C GLN A 177 -12.37 8.34 -13.31
N ASN A 178 -11.79 8.23 -12.11
CA ASN A 178 -10.54 8.90 -11.74
C ASN A 178 -9.35 8.34 -12.51
N VAL A 179 -9.23 7.02 -12.62
CA VAL A 179 -8.18 6.36 -13.42
C VAL A 179 -8.31 6.72 -14.90
N PHE A 180 -9.52 6.77 -15.44
CA PHE A 180 -9.74 7.19 -16.83
C PHE A 180 -9.37 8.66 -17.07
N THR A 181 -9.68 9.54 -16.11
CA THR A 181 -9.31 10.95 -16.15
C THR A 181 -7.80 11.13 -16.09
N ILE A 182 -7.12 10.42 -15.17
CA ILE A 182 -5.66 10.39 -15.07
C ILE A 182 -5.05 9.89 -16.37
N PHE A 183 -5.60 8.84 -16.97
CA PHE A 183 -5.15 8.32 -18.27
C PHE A 183 -5.25 9.39 -19.37
N LYS A 184 -6.37 10.10 -19.50
CA LYS A 184 -6.51 11.20 -20.48
C LYS A 184 -5.47 12.31 -20.27
N ILE A 185 -5.21 12.68 -19.01
CA ILE A 185 -4.22 13.72 -18.66
C ILE A 185 -2.80 13.23 -18.98
N SER A 186 -2.53 11.94 -18.80
CA SER A 186 -1.23 11.33 -19.07
C SER A 186 -0.81 11.40 -20.54
N LEU A 187 -1.79 11.38 -21.46
CA LEU A 187 -1.55 11.49 -22.90
C LEU A 187 -0.96 12.85 -23.30
N HIS A 188 -1.14 13.90 -22.49
CA HIS A 188 -0.69 15.26 -22.79
C HIS A 188 0.65 15.63 -22.12
N GLN A 189 1.37 14.66 -21.55
CA GLN A 189 2.67 14.88 -20.90
C GLN A 189 3.84 14.89 -21.91
N PRO A 190 5.00 15.49 -21.57
CA PRO A 190 6.22 15.44 -22.38
C PRO A 190 6.60 14.00 -22.76
N ILE A 191 7.22 13.80 -23.94
CA ILE A 191 7.48 12.48 -24.55
C ILE A 191 8.16 11.48 -23.60
N GLU A 192 9.13 11.94 -22.80
CA GLU A 192 9.83 11.10 -21.83
C GLU A 192 8.89 10.60 -20.72
N THR A 193 7.98 11.47 -20.25
CA THR A 193 6.99 11.15 -19.22
C THR A 193 5.83 10.33 -19.80
N ARG A 194 5.46 10.57 -21.06
CA ARG A 194 4.42 9.82 -21.78
C ARG A 194 4.80 8.35 -21.97
N LYS A 195 6.07 8.03 -22.23
CA LYS A 195 6.55 6.63 -22.32
C LYS A 195 6.34 5.88 -21.00
N VAL A 196 6.65 6.52 -19.87
CA VAL A 196 6.44 5.96 -18.53
C VAL A 196 4.95 5.76 -18.26
N TRP A 197 4.12 6.78 -18.53
CA TRP A 197 2.68 6.67 -18.41
C TRP A 197 2.09 5.56 -19.26
N ARG A 198 2.53 5.39 -20.51
CA ARG A 198 2.02 4.35 -21.42
C ARG A 198 2.42 2.95 -20.97
N ASN A 199 3.59 2.79 -20.36
CA ASN A 199 4.01 1.52 -19.77
C ASN A 199 3.15 1.17 -18.54
N VAL A 200 3.01 2.11 -17.60
CA VAL A 200 2.23 1.89 -16.36
C VAL A 200 0.73 1.72 -16.66
N SER A 201 0.13 2.63 -17.43
CA SER A 201 -1.30 2.57 -17.77
C SER A 201 -1.65 1.44 -18.73
N GLY A 202 -0.78 1.13 -19.70
CA GLY A 202 -1.00 0.01 -20.62
C GLY A 202 -1.00 -1.34 -19.91
N LYS A 203 -0.14 -1.53 -18.91
CA LYS A 203 -0.16 -2.72 -18.06
C LYS A 203 -1.38 -2.74 -17.15
N PHE A 204 -1.77 -1.61 -16.55
CA PHE A 204 -2.97 -1.50 -15.73
C PHE A 204 -4.25 -1.85 -16.53
N VAL A 205 -4.41 -1.27 -17.73
CA VAL A 205 -5.56 -1.50 -18.62
C VAL A 205 -5.60 -2.93 -19.14
N LYS A 206 -4.48 -3.51 -19.59
CA LYS A 206 -4.43 -4.94 -19.97
C LYS A 206 -4.83 -5.87 -18.83
N CYS A 207 -4.46 -5.52 -17.59
CA CYS A 207 -4.81 -6.30 -16.42
C CYS A 207 -6.30 -6.15 -16.05
N LEU A 208 -6.88 -4.95 -16.19
CA LEU A 208 -8.31 -4.72 -16.02
C LEU A 208 -9.15 -5.49 -17.05
N ILE A 209 -8.73 -5.53 -18.32
CA ILE A 209 -9.45 -6.25 -19.38
C ILE A 209 -9.40 -7.78 -19.18
N SER A 210 -8.30 -8.30 -18.63
CA SER A 210 -8.13 -9.74 -18.38
C SER A 210 -8.75 -10.24 -17.08
N SER A 211 -9.08 -9.35 -16.13
CA SER A 211 -9.81 -9.71 -14.91
C SER A 211 -11.32 -9.65 -15.10
N THR A 212 -11.84 -8.70 -15.88
CA THR A 212 -13.29 -8.63 -16.20
C THR A 212 -13.76 -9.82 -17.04
N SER A 213 -12.90 -10.40 -17.87
CA SER A 213 -13.20 -11.60 -18.65
C SER A 213 -13.30 -12.89 -17.82
N LYS A 214 -12.86 -12.89 -16.55
CA LYS A 214 -13.10 -14.00 -15.60
C LYS A 214 -14.41 -13.88 -14.82
N HIS A 215 -15.10 -12.74 -14.88
CA HIS A 215 -16.39 -12.51 -14.24
C HIS A 215 -17.57 -12.42 -15.22
N ALA A 216 -17.32 -12.54 -16.53
CA ALA A 216 -18.38 -12.68 -17.54
C ALA A 216 -19.03 -14.08 -17.54
N PHE A 217 -18.51 -15.02 -16.75
CA PHE A 217 -19.10 -16.34 -16.51
C PHE A 217 -19.17 -16.61 -14.99
N ARG A 218 -20.02 -15.85 -14.30
CA ARG A 218 -20.65 -16.24 -13.04
C ARG A 218 -22.07 -15.73 -13.03
#